data_AF-A0A653DRD8-F1
#
_entry.id   AF-A0A653DRD8-F1
#
_cell.length_a   1.000
_cell.length_b   1.000
_cell.length_c   1.000
_cell.angle_alpha   90.00
_cell.angle_beta   90.00
_cell.angle_gamma   90.00
#
_symmetry.space_group_name_H-M   'P 1'
#
loop_
_entity.id
_entity.type
_entity.pdbx_description
1 polymer ?
#
loop_
_entity_poly.entity_id
_entity_poly.type
_entity_poly.pdbx_seq_one_letter_code
_entity_poly.pdbx_strand_id
1 'polypeptide(L)'
;MDDCLYRTYFKKVYQFQSNPDYVLPKKAFLSPKWQIPELQRKKKELNRVKGLLSKYKIKVWSKHTANRDPAGFVIKNLQETVQPELLTQAWCKFFEMLGHFPIVPEAALKERHLNSLHLCEAPGAFVCSLNHYLVSKNDDVQVRSI
;
A
#
# COMPACT_ATOMS: atom_id res chain seq x y z
N MET A 1 14.94 14.92 -8.22
CA MET A 1 15.16 13.47 -8.00
C MET A 1 15.56 12.91 -9.35
N ASP A 2 16.67 12.19 -9.45
CA ASP A 2 17.23 11.74 -10.73
C ASP A 2 16.26 10.76 -11.43
N ASP A 3 15.70 11.14 -12.58
CA ASP A 3 14.69 10.36 -13.32
C ASP A 3 15.20 8.95 -13.67
N CYS A 4 16.52 8.81 -13.82
CA CYS A 4 17.19 7.55 -14.10
C CYS A 4 17.07 6.55 -12.93
N LEU A 5 17.26 7.00 -11.68
CA LEU A 5 17.16 6.16 -10.49
C LEU A 5 15.70 5.76 -10.21
N TYR A 6 14.76 6.69 -10.39
CA TYR A 6 13.34 6.41 -10.22
C TYR A 6 12.87 5.30 -11.17
N ARG A 7 13.21 5.39 -12.46
CA ARG A 7 12.86 4.36 -13.45
C ARG A 7 13.47 3.01 -13.14
N THR A 8 14.73 2.98 -12.70
CA THR A 8 15.46 1.73 -12.43
C THR A 8 14.86 0.94 -11.26
N TYR A 9 14.45 1.63 -10.19
CA TYR A 9 14.01 0.95 -8.97
C TYR A 9 12.48 0.88 -8.81
N PHE A 10 11.72 1.84 -9.35
CA PHE A 10 10.30 2.00 -9.05
C PHE A 10 9.34 1.68 -10.21
N LYS A 11 9.83 1.40 -11.44
CA LYS A 11 8.98 0.94 -12.56
C LYS A 11 8.74 -0.57 -12.62
N LYS A 12 8.89 -1.29 -11.51
CA LYS A 12 8.59 -2.73 -11.43
C LYS A 12 7.08 -2.97 -11.27
N VAL A 13 6.29 -2.47 -12.21
CA VAL A 13 4.86 -2.73 -12.30
C VAL A 13 4.68 -3.94 -13.21
N TYR A 14 4.03 -4.98 -12.69
CA TYR A 14 3.74 -6.20 -13.43
C TYR A 14 2.25 -6.27 -13.70
N GLN A 15 1.89 -6.56 -14.95
CA GLN A 15 0.51 -6.92 -15.29
C GLN A 15 0.39 -8.43 -15.23
N PHE A 16 -0.53 -8.89 -14.38
CA PHE A 16 -0.87 -10.31 -14.31
C PHE A 16 -2.00 -10.57 -15.28
N GLN A 17 -1.87 -11.62 -16.09
CA GLN A 17 -2.96 -12.07 -16.93
C GLN A 17 -4.01 -12.74 -16.05
N SER A 18 -5.26 -12.27 -16.17
CA SER A 18 -6.38 -12.98 -15.57
C SER A 18 -6.51 -14.33 -16.27
N ASN A 19 -6.46 -15.41 -15.49
CA ASN A 19 -6.76 -16.74 -16.00
C ASN A 19 -8.26 -16.99 -15.77
N PRO A 20 -9.11 -16.99 -16.82
CA PRO A 20 -10.54 -17.19 -16.67
C PRO A 20 -10.89 -18.58 -16.10
N ASP A 21 -10.00 -19.55 -16.25
CA ASP A 21 -10.18 -20.91 -15.73
C ASP A 21 -9.71 -21.06 -14.27
N TYR A 22 -9.18 -20.00 -13.65
CA TYR A 22 -8.74 -20.05 -12.27
C TYR A 22 -9.93 -20.16 -11.32
N VAL A 23 -9.95 -21.25 -10.54
CA VAL A 23 -10.92 -21.47 -9.46
C VAL A 23 -10.20 -21.44 -8.11
N LEU A 24 -10.80 -20.75 -7.13
CA LEU A 24 -10.24 -20.69 -5.78
C LEU A 24 -10.18 -22.10 -5.16
N PRO A 25 -9.02 -22.56 -4.67
CA PRO A 25 -8.90 -23.89 -4.09
C PRO A 25 -9.76 -24.06 -2.83
N LYS A 26 -10.51 -25.17 -2.74
CA LYS A 26 -11.36 -25.49 -1.57
C LYS A 26 -10.58 -25.81 -0.30
N LYS A 27 -9.30 -26.19 -0.44
CA LYS A 27 -8.40 -26.52 0.66
C LYS A 27 -7.09 -25.77 0.43
N ALA A 28 -6.69 -24.97 1.40
CA ALA A 28 -5.42 -24.24 1.37
C ALA A 28 -4.29 -25.06 2.01
N PHE A 29 -3.05 -24.74 1.67
CA PHE A 29 -1.83 -25.27 2.31
C PHE A 29 -1.62 -26.79 2.21
N LEU A 30 -2.13 -27.44 1.17
CA LEU A 30 -1.94 -28.88 0.95
C LEU A 30 -0.53 -29.25 0.45
N SER A 31 0.16 -28.31 -0.19
CA SER A 31 1.51 -28.54 -0.71
C SER A 31 2.56 -28.36 0.40
N PRO A 32 3.67 -29.11 0.35
CA PRO A 32 4.83 -28.83 1.19
C PRO A 32 5.26 -27.38 1.05
N LYS A 33 5.83 -26.83 2.11
CA LYS A 33 6.31 -25.44 2.13
C LYS A 33 7.29 -25.21 0.98
N TRP A 34 6.87 -24.40 0.02
CA TRP A 34 7.72 -23.98 -1.09
C TRP A 34 8.89 -23.14 -0.58
N GLN A 35 10.10 -23.50 -0.97
CA GLN A 35 11.32 -22.81 -0.56
C GLN A 35 12.21 -22.58 -1.76
N ILE A 36 12.56 -21.32 -1.99
CA ILE A 36 13.60 -20.94 -2.95
C ILE A 36 14.89 -20.70 -2.14
N PRO A 37 15.95 -21.51 -2.34
CA PRO A 37 17.19 -21.40 -1.55
C PRO A 37 17.80 -19.99 -1.55
N GLU A 38 17.73 -19.30 -2.69
CA GLU A 38 18.22 -17.93 -2.81
C GLU A 38 17.44 -16.95 -1.91
N LEU A 39 16.11 -17.01 -1.92
CA LEU A 39 15.28 -16.17 -1.06
C LEU A 39 15.50 -16.49 0.42
N GLN A 40 15.76 -17.75 0.77
CA GLN A 40 16.11 -18.12 2.15
C GLN A 40 17.45 -17.52 2.59
N ARG A 41 18.47 -17.50 1.72
CA ARG A 41 19.74 -16.83 2.00
C ARG A 41 19.54 -15.32 2.19
N LYS A 42 18.83 -14.66 1.27
CA LYS A 42 18.53 -13.22 1.37
C LYS A 42 17.74 -12.89 2.63
N LYS A 43 16.76 -13.72 3.01
CA LYS A 43 16.01 -13.59 4.26
C LYS A 43 16.92 -13.66 5.49
N LYS A 44 17.83 -14.64 5.54
CA LYS A 44 18.80 -14.78 6.64
C LYS A 44 19.67 -13.53 6.75
N GLU A 45 20.20 -13.04 5.63
CA GLU A 45 21.05 -11.85 5.62
C GLU A 45 20.29 -10.59 6.06
N LEU A 46 19.08 -10.38 5.53
CA LEU A 46 18.22 -9.27 5.95
C LEU A 46 17.95 -9.30 7.45
N ASN A 47 17.64 -10.48 8.01
CA ASN A 47 17.39 -10.63 9.44
C ASN A 47 18.67 -10.37 10.27
N ARG A 48 19.84 -10.83 9.80
CA ARG A 48 21.12 -10.56 10.44
C ARG A 48 21.38 -9.05 10.53
N VAL A 49 21.23 -8.33 9.42
CA VAL A 49 21.42 -6.87 9.37
C VAL A 49 20.38 -6.12 10.20
N LYS A 50 19.10 -6.50 10.13
CA LYS A 50 18.04 -5.94 10.98
C LYS A 50 18.33 -6.12 12.47
N GLY A 51 18.89 -7.26 12.86
CA GLY A 51 19.28 -7.55 14.25
C GLY A 51 20.34 -6.60 14.81
N LEU A 52 21.17 -5.99 13.96
CA LEU A 52 22.15 -4.98 14.39
C LEU A 52 21.49 -3.72 14.97
N LEU A 53 20.21 -3.49 14.65
CA LEU A 53 19.42 -2.36 15.14
C LEU A 53 18.78 -2.61 16.51
N SER A 54 18.73 -3.87 16.98
CA SER A 54 18.05 -4.24 18.24
C SER A 54 18.65 -3.59 19.49
N LYS A 55 19.89 -3.09 19.40
CA LYS A 55 20.56 -2.36 20.48
C LYS A 55 20.03 -0.94 20.71
N TYR A 56 19.31 -0.36 19.74
CA TYR A 56 18.81 1.01 19.84
C TYR A 56 17.44 1.04 20.52
N LYS A 57 17.24 2.01 21.43
CA LYS A 57 15.93 2.26 22.05
C LYS A 57 14.93 2.67 20.96
N ILE A 58 13.75 2.04 20.94
CA ILE A 58 12.74 2.24 19.90
C ILE A 58 12.39 3.71 19.66
N LYS A 59 12.21 4.51 20.72
CA LYS A 59 11.88 5.95 20.61
C LYS A 59 12.97 6.75 19.92
N VAL A 60 14.24 6.46 20.23
CA VAL A 60 15.40 7.14 19.63
C VAL A 60 15.52 6.75 18.16
N TRP A 61 15.36 5.46 17.87
CA TRP A 61 15.39 4.95 16.51
C TRP A 61 14.27 5.55 15.65
N SER A 62 13.02 5.54 16.12
CA SER A 62 11.88 6.12 15.41
C SER A 62 12.08 7.61 15.11
N LYS A 63 12.59 8.40 16.07
CA LYS A 63 12.90 9.82 15.85
C LYS A 63 14.00 10.00 14.81
N HIS A 64 15.05 9.20 14.88
CA HIS A 64 16.14 9.23 13.90
C HIS A 64 15.61 8.92 12.50
N THR A 65 14.86 7.82 12.32
CA THR A 65 14.34 7.43 11.00
C THR A 65 13.34 8.44 10.45
N ALA A 66 12.48 9.03 11.29
CA ALA A 66 11.57 10.09 10.86
C ALA A 66 12.32 11.32 10.32
N ASN A 67 13.40 11.73 10.98
CA ASN A 67 14.23 12.86 10.52
C ASN A 67 15.03 12.55 9.25
N ARG A 68 15.16 11.27 8.88
CA ARG A 68 15.88 10.83 7.67
C ARG A 68 14.94 10.45 6.54
N ASP A 69 13.62 10.53 6.74
CA ASP A 69 12.63 10.23 5.71
C ASP A 69 12.55 11.38 4.69
N PRO A 70 13.02 11.17 3.44
CA PRO A 70 12.97 12.20 2.41
C PRO A 70 11.54 12.59 2.03
N ALA A 71 10.54 11.73 2.30
CA ALA A 71 9.13 12.00 2.02
C ALA A 71 8.37 12.58 3.23
N GLY A 72 9.05 12.86 4.35
CA GLY A 72 8.39 13.34 5.57
C GLY A 72 7.61 14.65 5.40
N PHE A 73 7.98 15.48 4.41
CA PHE A 73 7.30 16.73 4.11
C PHE A 73 5.92 16.54 3.43
N VAL A 74 5.68 15.39 2.79
CA VAL A 74 4.45 15.14 2.00
C VAL A 74 3.22 15.22 2.90
N ILE A 75 3.27 14.57 4.08
CA ILE A 75 2.17 14.60 5.04
C ILE A 75 1.90 16.04 5.50
N LYS A 76 2.94 16.80 5.84
CA LYS A 76 2.79 18.19 6.27
C LYS A 76 2.11 19.04 5.19
N ASN A 77 2.55 18.92 3.95
CA ASN A 77 1.97 19.66 2.82
C ASN A 77 0.50 19.30 2.59
N LEU A 78 0.15 18.00 2.62
CA LEU A 78 -1.23 17.54 2.48
C LEU A 78 -2.12 17.99 3.64
N GLN A 79 -1.57 18.05 4.86
CA GLN A 79 -2.29 18.57 6.02
C GLN A 79 -2.66 20.05 5.83
N GLU A 80 -1.76 20.86 5.28
CA GLU A 80 -1.99 22.29 5.08
C GLU A 80 -2.93 22.58 3.88
N THR A 81 -2.89 21.75 2.84
CA THR A 81 -3.58 22.01 1.56
C THR A 81 -4.88 21.25 1.35
N VAL A 82 -4.99 20.01 1.85
CA VAL A 82 -6.11 19.09 1.58
C VAL A 82 -6.96 18.82 2.82
N GLN A 83 -6.33 18.80 4.01
CA GLN A 83 -6.99 18.53 5.30
C GLN A 83 -7.90 17.28 5.31
N PRO A 84 -7.40 16.08 4.92
CA PRO A 84 -8.23 14.89 4.93
C PRO A 84 -8.52 14.42 6.36
N GLU A 85 -9.68 13.80 6.56
CA GLU A 85 -10.21 13.37 7.86
C GLU A 85 -9.22 12.53 8.68
N LEU A 86 -8.50 11.59 8.04
CA LEU A 86 -7.51 10.73 8.68
C LEU A 86 -6.21 10.67 7.87
N LEU A 87 -5.41 11.73 7.98
CA LEU A 87 -4.12 11.79 7.30
C LEU A 87 -3.06 10.93 8.00
N THR A 88 -2.59 9.89 7.31
CA THR A 88 -1.47 9.04 7.74
C THR A 88 -0.57 8.68 6.56
N GLN A 89 0.60 8.07 6.83
CA GLN A 89 1.41 7.49 5.75
C GLN A 89 0.64 6.43 4.94
N ALA A 90 -0.26 5.69 5.59
CA ALA A 90 -1.08 4.68 4.93
C ALA A 90 -2.09 5.34 3.96
N TRP A 91 -2.70 6.46 4.40
CA TRP A 91 -3.58 7.28 3.57
C TRP A 91 -2.83 7.77 2.32
N CYS A 92 -1.64 8.35 2.47
CA CYS A 92 -0.87 8.88 1.32
C CYS A 92 -0.51 7.79 0.31
N LYS A 93 -0.04 6.64 0.81
CA LYS A 93 0.31 5.48 -0.04
C LYS A 93 -0.90 5.01 -0.84
N PHE A 94 -2.05 4.86 -0.19
CA PHE A 94 -3.22 4.36 -0.86
C PHE A 94 -3.81 5.38 -1.84
N PHE A 95 -3.81 6.66 -1.50
CA PHE A 95 -4.25 7.72 -2.40
C PHE A 95 -3.40 7.79 -3.68
N GLU A 96 -2.07 7.69 -3.54
CA GLU A 96 -1.15 7.61 -4.68
C GLU A 96 -1.44 6.38 -5.54
N MET A 97 -1.67 5.22 -4.93
CA MET A 97 -2.04 3.99 -5.65
C MET A 97 -3.35 4.14 -6.42
N LEU A 98 -4.38 4.76 -5.83
CA LEU A 98 -5.67 5.00 -6.50
C LEU A 98 -5.52 5.89 -7.73
N GLY A 99 -4.62 6.87 -7.69
CA GLY A 99 -4.33 7.74 -8.83
C GLY A 99 -3.46 7.11 -9.92
N HIS A 100 -2.72 6.03 -9.62
CA HIS A 100 -1.77 5.41 -10.56
C HIS A 100 -2.24 4.07 -11.12
N PHE A 101 -3.15 3.37 -10.44
CA PHE A 101 -3.64 2.04 -10.82
C PHE A 101 -5.16 2.01 -10.91
N PRO A 102 -5.74 1.24 -11.84
CA PRO A 102 -7.20 1.08 -11.98
C PRO A 102 -7.75 0.15 -10.88
N ILE A 103 -7.66 0.59 -9.62
CA ILE A 103 -8.09 -0.20 -8.45
C ILE A 103 -9.61 -0.25 -8.35
N VAL A 104 -10.29 0.86 -8.67
CA VAL A 104 -11.75 0.94 -8.68
C VAL A 104 -12.24 0.39 -10.04
N PRO A 105 -13.03 -0.71 -10.07
CA PRO A 105 -13.53 -1.26 -11.32
C PRO A 105 -14.46 -0.29 -12.04
N GLU A 106 -14.36 -0.20 -13.37
CA GLU A 106 -15.27 0.65 -14.16
C GLU A 106 -16.75 0.29 -13.97
N ALA A 107 -17.05 -1.00 -13.75
CA ALA A 107 -18.41 -1.44 -13.48
C ALA A 107 -18.97 -0.78 -12.21
N ALA A 108 -18.16 -0.67 -11.15
CA ALA A 108 -18.57 -0.03 -9.90
C ALA A 108 -18.84 1.47 -10.08
N LEU A 109 -18.09 2.15 -10.95
CA LEU A 109 -18.33 3.55 -11.31
C LEU A 109 -19.64 3.71 -12.08
N LYS A 110 -19.91 2.82 -13.05
CA LYS A 110 -21.16 2.82 -13.84
C LYS A 110 -22.39 2.53 -13.00
N GLU A 111 -22.28 1.53 -12.11
CA GLU A 111 -23.35 1.11 -11.21
C GLU A 111 -23.49 2.02 -9.98
N ARG A 112 -22.56 2.98 -9.79
CA ARG A 112 -22.48 3.87 -8.62
C ARG A 112 -22.46 3.12 -7.29
N HIS A 113 -21.87 1.92 -7.28
CA HIS A 113 -21.87 1.06 -6.12
C HIS A 113 -20.57 0.28 -6.05
N LEU A 114 -19.86 0.42 -4.93
CA LEU A 114 -18.59 -0.25 -4.66
C LEU A 114 -18.64 -0.97 -3.32
N ASN A 115 -18.50 -2.30 -3.37
CA ASN A 115 -18.20 -3.10 -2.20
C ASN A 115 -16.67 -3.32 -2.12
N SER A 116 -16.04 -2.89 -1.04
CA SER A 116 -14.60 -3.08 -0.80
C SER A 116 -14.34 -3.77 0.53
N LEU A 117 -13.29 -4.60 0.59
CA LEU A 117 -12.84 -5.30 1.79
C LEU A 117 -11.44 -4.82 2.17
N HIS A 118 -11.24 -4.35 3.40
CA HIS A 118 -9.96 -3.82 3.89
C HIS A 118 -9.46 -4.63 5.10
N LEU A 119 -8.58 -5.60 4.85
CA LEU A 119 -8.06 -6.43 5.94
C LEU A 119 -7.04 -5.65 6.81
N CYS A 120 -7.24 -5.69 8.13
CA CYS A 120 -6.40 -5.04 9.15
C CYS A 120 -6.39 -3.50 9.09
N GLU A 121 -7.56 -2.91 8.82
CA GLU A 121 -7.72 -1.50 8.50
C GLU A 121 -7.44 -0.51 9.63
N ALA A 122 -7.48 -0.90 10.91
CA ALA A 122 -7.34 0.04 12.03
C ALA A 122 -6.08 0.92 11.88
N PRO A 123 -6.19 2.26 11.79
CA PRO A 123 -7.31 3.13 12.18
C PRO A 123 -8.33 3.55 11.08
N GLY A 124 -8.30 2.98 9.87
CA GLY A 124 -9.27 3.23 8.78
C GLY A 124 -8.72 4.10 7.65
N ALA A 125 -7.40 4.34 7.62
CA ALA A 125 -6.77 5.29 6.70
C ALA A 125 -6.96 4.95 5.21
N PHE A 126 -7.05 3.67 4.86
CA PHE A 126 -7.29 3.25 3.48
C PHE A 126 -8.73 3.54 3.05
N VAL A 127 -9.70 3.25 3.91
CA VAL A 127 -11.13 3.55 3.66
C VAL A 127 -11.32 5.06 3.51
N CYS A 128 -10.76 5.86 4.42
CA CYS A 128 -10.82 7.32 4.34
C CYS A 128 -10.19 7.86 3.04
N SER A 129 -9.06 7.30 2.63
CA SER A 129 -8.39 7.66 1.38
C SER A 129 -9.22 7.31 0.14
N LEU A 130 -9.86 6.13 0.10
CA LEU A 130 -10.75 5.71 -0.98
C LEU A 130 -11.96 6.65 -1.11
N ASN A 131 -12.61 6.97 0.01
CA ASN A 131 -13.76 7.86 0.02
C ASN A 131 -13.37 9.26 -0.47
N HIS A 132 -12.25 9.80 0.03
CA HIS A 132 -11.74 11.10 -0.43
C HIS A 132 -11.42 11.09 -1.93
N TYR A 133 -10.81 10.01 -2.43
CA TYR A 133 -10.49 9.85 -3.85
C TYR A 133 -11.75 9.89 -4.73
N LEU A 134 -12.77 9.08 -4.42
CA LEU A 134 -14.01 9.02 -5.20
C LEU A 134 -14.74 10.36 -5.24
N VAL A 135 -14.84 11.05 -4.09
CA VAL A 135 -15.42 12.40 -4.02
C VAL A 135 -14.61 13.39 -4.87
N SER A 136 -13.28 13.37 -4.79
CA SER A 136 -12.42 14.27 -5.58
C SER A 136 -12.50 14.05 -7.09
N LYS A 137 -12.97 12.89 -7.53
CA LYS A 137 -13.22 12.58 -8.95
C LYS A 137 -14.63 12.93 -9.41
N ASN A 138 -15.48 13.44 -8.51
CA ASN A 138 -16.92 13.63 -8.72
C ASN A 138 -17.64 12.31 -9.09
N ASP A 139 -17.10 11.19 -8.64
CA ASP A 139 -17.72 9.88 -8.78
C ASP A 139 -18.67 9.69 -7.60
N ASP A 140 -19.96 9.97 -7.80
CA ASP A 140 -21.05 9.79 -6.82
C ASP A 140 -21.34 8.29 -6.61
N VAL A 141 -20.35 7.58 -6.06
CA VAL A 141 -20.35 6.13 -5.86
C VAL A 141 -20.63 5.84 -4.39
N GLN A 142 -21.67 5.05 -4.13
CA GLN A 142 -21.94 4.56 -2.80
C GLN A 142 -20.92 3.49 -2.42
N VAL A 143 -20.11 3.78 -1.40
CA VAL A 143 -19.09 2.85 -0.89
C VAL A 143 -19.61 2.09 0.32
N ARG A 144 -19.54 0.77 0.25
CA ARG A 144 -19.70 -0.11 1.40
C ARG A 144 -18.36 -0.81 1.66
N SER A 145 -17.71 -0.45 2.77
CA SER A 145 -16.45 -1.06 3.22
C SER A 145 -16.71 -2.08 4.33
N ILE A 146 -16.05 -3.23 4.25
CA ILE A 146 -16.06 -4.33 5.23
C ILE A 146 -14.62 -4.61 5.68
#